data_AF-A0AAW2CDH7-F1
#
_entry.id   AF-A0AAW2CDH7-F1
#
_cell.length_a   1.000
_cell.length_b   1.000
_cell.length_c   1.000
_cell.angle_alpha   90.00
_cell.angle_beta   90.00
_cell.angle_gamma   90.00
#
_symmetry.space_group_name_H-M   'P 1'
#
loop_
_entity.id
_entity.type
_entity.pdbx_description
1 polymer ?
#
loop_
_entity_poly.entity_id
_entity_poly.type
_entity_poly.pdbx_seq_one_letter_code
_entity_poly.pdbx_strand_id
1 'polypeptide(L)'
;MQANGTLLFPAINVNDSVTKSKFDNLYGCRHSLPDGLMRATDVMIAGKIAVVCGYGDVDKGCAGALKQAGARVIATEIDPICALQALMEGIPVLTLEDVVSEADIFVTTTGNKNLIMIHHMKQMKNNAIVCNIGHFDNEIDVHGLETYPGVKRITIKPQTDRWVFPETNNSIIVLAEGRLMNLGCATGHPSFVMSCSFTNQVIAQLELWKERGTGKYEKKVYVLPKHLDEKVAALHLGKLGAKLTKLTPAQAAYISVPVDGPYKPPQYRY
;
A
#
# COMPACT_ATOMS: atom_id res chain seq x y z
N MET A 1 -16.55 -14.37 3.30
CA MET A 1 -16.60 -15.35 4.40
C MET A 1 -17.63 -14.98 5.45
N GLN A 2 -17.54 -13.83 6.14
CA GLN A 2 -18.58 -13.45 7.10
C GLN A 2 -19.95 -13.24 6.43
N ALA A 3 -20.01 -12.44 5.36
CA ALA A 3 -21.27 -12.10 4.68
C ALA A 3 -22.02 -13.32 4.12
N ASN A 4 -21.30 -14.35 3.67
CA ASN A 4 -21.87 -15.60 3.14
C ASN A 4 -21.87 -16.76 4.16
N GLY A 5 -21.61 -16.49 5.44
CA GLY A 5 -21.71 -17.48 6.52
C GLY A 5 -20.65 -18.58 6.52
N THR A 6 -19.56 -18.43 5.75
CA THR A 6 -18.49 -19.44 5.65
C THR A 6 -17.29 -19.19 6.58
N LEU A 7 -17.34 -18.12 7.39
CA LEU A 7 -16.29 -17.87 8.39
C LEU A 7 -16.36 -18.94 9.50
N LEU A 8 -15.27 -19.69 9.69
CA LEU A 8 -15.26 -20.85 10.58
C LEU A 8 -14.87 -20.53 12.03
N PHE A 9 -14.19 -19.41 12.26
CA PHE A 9 -13.67 -18.97 13.55
C PHE A 9 -13.63 -17.44 13.63
N PRO A 10 -13.56 -16.84 14.84
CA PRO A 10 -13.44 -15.40 14.98
C PRO A 10 -12.21 -14.82 14.29
N ALA A 11 -12.33 -13.62 13.75
CA ALA A 11 -11.22 -12.92 13.12
C ALA A 11 -11.10 -11.49 13.67
N ILE A 12 -9.87 -11.04 13.94
CA ILE A 12 -9.59 -9.63 14.22
C ILE A 12 -8.93 -9.03 12.99
N ASN A 13 -9.57 -8.01 12.42
CA ASN A 13 -9.01 -7.20 11.36
C ASN A 13 -7.98 -6.22 11.94
N VAL A 14 -6.71 -6.64 11.91
CA VAL A 14 -5.58 -5.81 12.32
C VAL A 14 -5.28 -4.70 11.31
N ASN A 15 -5.61 -4.90 10.03
CA ASN A 15 -5.34 -3.90 8.99
C ASN A 15 -6.03 -2.56 9.28
N ASP A 16 -7.25 -2.61 9.81
CA ASP A 16 -8.08 -1.43 10.05
C ASP A 16 -7.78 -0.75 11.40
N SER A 17 -6.80 -1.24 12.16
CA SER A 17 -6.24 -0.44 13.26
C SER A 17 -5.56 0.79 12.68
N VAL A 18 -5.78 1.95 13.29
CA VAL A 18 -5.21 3.24 12.89
C VAL A 18 -3.68 3.13 12.81
N THR A 19 -3.05 2.61 13.86
CA THR A 19 -1.59 2.41 13.92
C THR A 19 -1.06 1.34 12.96
N LYS A 20 -1.94 0.66 12.21
CA LYS A 20 -1.58 -0.17 11.06
C LYS A 20 -1.82 0.61 9.76
N SER A 21 -3.07 0.85 9.38
CA SER A 21 -3.42 1.34 8.03
C SER A 21 -2.82 2.70 7.67
N LYS A 22 -2.79 3.71 8.54
CA LYS A 22 -2.12 5.01 8.21
C LYS A 22 -0.63 5.05 8.51
N PHE A 23 -0.06 3.97 9.03
CA PHE A 23 1.37 3.93 9.29
C PHE A 23 2.06 2.97 8.33
N ASP A 24 1.72 1.69 8.40
CA ASP A 24 2.27 0.62 7.58
C ASP A 24 2.00 0.86 6.09
N ASN A 25 0.72 0.90 5.69
CA ASN A 25 0.36 1.03 4.29
C ASN A 25 0.88 2.35 3.72
N LEU A 26 0.78 3.43 4.48
CA LEU A 26 1.20 4.75 4.02
C LEU A 26 2.73 4.94 4.06
N TYR A 27 3.33 4.93 5.25
CA TYR A 27 4.75 5.25 5.42
C TYR A 27 5.68 4.08 5.11
N GLY A 28 5.21 2.83 5.27
CA GLY A 28 5.95 1.65 4.86
C GLY A 28 6.10 1.55 3.35
N CYS A 29 5.03 1.81 2.58
CA CYS A 29 5.12 1.87 1.12
C CYS A 29 5.89 3.11 0.65
N ARG A 30 5.77 4.25 1.35
CA ARG A 30 6.59 5.44 1.08
C ARG A 30 8.10 5.17 1.20
N HIS A 31 8.51 4.26 2.09
CA HIS A 31 9.89 3.82 2.20
C HIS A 31 10.26 2.75 1.15
N SER A 32 9.43 1.73 1.03
CA SER A 32 9.81 0.47 0.39
C SER A 32 9.56 0.42 -1.13
N LEU A 33 8.65 1.24 -1.66
CA LEU A 33 8.48 1.38 -3.11
C LEU A 33 9.77 1.87 -3.79
N PRO A 34 10.35 3.04 -3.41
CA PRO A 34 11.56 3.51 -4.06
C PRO A 34 12.75 2.57 -3.82
N ASP A 35 12.84 1.91 -2.65
CA ASP A 35 13.86 0.90 -2.39
C ASP A 35 13.78 -0.27 -3.39
N GLY A 36 12.58 -0.81 -3.60
CA GLY A 36 12.34 -1.86 -4.60
C GLY A 36 12.70 -1.42 -6.03
N LEU A 37 12.31 -0.20 -6.42
CA LEU A 37 12.59 0.35 -7.75
C LEU A 37 14.11 0.50 -7.96
N MET A 38 14.80 1.10 -6.99
CA MET A 38 16.24 1.35 -7.06
C MET A 38 17.02 0.04 -7.09
N ARG A 39 16.74 -0.92 -6.19
CA ARG A 39 17.45 -2.20 -6.19
C ARG A 39 17.18 -3.02 -7.45
N ALA A 40 15.96 -3.00 -7.98
CA ALA A 40 15.63 -3.77 -9.17
C ALA A 40 16.26 -3.19 -10.45
N THR A 41 16.29 -1.86 -10.59
CA THR A 41 16.53 -1.24 -11.90
C THR A 41 17.61 -0.16 -11.90
N ASP A 42 18.04 0.31 -10.73
CA ASP A 42 18.94 1.45 -10.55
C ASP A 42 18.46 2.72 -11.30
N VAL A 43 17.17 2.79 -11.65
CA VAL A 43 16.60 3.88 -12.45
C VAL A 43 16.60 5.18 -11.65
N MET A 44 17.02 6.27 -12.30
CA MET A 44 16.80 7.61 -11.75
C MET A 44 15.30 7.93 -11.80
N ILE A 45 14.65 8.00 -10.63
CA ILE A 45 13.23 8.37 -10.48
C ILE A 45 13.01 9.85 -10.81
N ALA A 46 13.95 10.72 -10.44
CA ALA A 46 13.87 12.15 -10.71
C ALA A 46 13.72 12.44 -12.22
N GLY A 47 12.80 13.35 -12.55
CA GLY A 47 12.49 13.76 -13.92
C GLY A 47 11.66 12.77 -14.73
N LYS A 48 11.28 11.62 -14.15
CA LYS A 48 10.42 10.62 -14.81
C LYS A 48 8.94 10.92 -14.60
N ILE A 49 8.12 10.34 -15.45
CA ILE A 49 6.66 10.29 -15.30
C ILE A 49 6.32 8.95 -14.65
N ALA A 50 5.65 8.98 -13.49
CA ALA A 50 5.26 7.78 -12.77
C ALA A 50 3.75 7.73 -12.59
N VAL A 51 3.13 6.62 -12.96
CA VAL A 51 1.69 6.37 -12.81
C VAL A 51 1.47 5.47 -11.61
N VAL A 52 0.61 5.92 -10.69
CA VAL A 52 0.13 5.13 -9.56
C VAL A 52 -1.34 4.81 -9.80
N CYS A 53 -1.67 3.52 -9.90
CA CYS A 53 -3.04 3.09 -10.14
C CYS A 53 -3.75 2.87 -8.80
N GLY A 54 -4.67 3.76 -8.46
CA GLY A 54 -5.32 3.92 -7.17
C GLY A 54 -4.74 5.10 -6.36
N TYR A 55 -5.46 5.51 -5.33
CA TYR A 55 -5.08 6.58 -4.39
C TYR A 55 -5.61 6.33 -2.96
N GLY A 56 -5.66 5.06 -2.52
CA GLY A 56 -5.87 4.63 -1.13
C GLY A 56 -4.65 4.88 -0.24
N ASP A 57 -4.49 4.10 0.84
CA ASP A 57 -3.41 4.31 1.81
C ASP A 57 -2.03 3.89 1.33
N VAL A 58 -1.95 2.75 0.64
CA VAL A 58 -0.73 2.27 -0.01
C VAL A 58 -0.29 3.27 -1.07
N ASP A 59 -1.25 3.66 -1.91
CA ASP A 59 -1.10 4.51 -3.08
C ASP A 59 -0.64 5.92 -2.71
N LYS A 60 -1.20 6.52 -1.66
CA LYS A 60 -0.75 7.81 -1.10
C LYS A 60 0.72 7.74 -0.67
N GLY A 61 1.14 6.60 -0.13
CA GLY A 61 2.54 6.36 0.25
C GLY A 61 3.44 6.31 -0.97
N CYS A 62 3.03 5.53 -1.97
CA CYS A 62 3.70 5.36 -3.26
C CYS A 62 3.85 6.68 -4.02
N ALA A 63 2.75 7.39 -4.24
CA ALA A 63 2.72 8.69 -4.89
C ALA A 63 3.57 9.73 -4.13
N GLY A 64 3.47 9.76 -2.80
CA GLY A 64 4.30 10.62 -1.96
C GLY A 64 5.79 10.36 -2.15
N ALA A 65 6.23 9.10 -2.18
CA ALA A 65 7.62 8.73 -2.40
C ALA A 65 8.13 9.14 -3.78
N LEU A 66 7.37 8.84 -4.83
CA LEU A 66 7.74 9.16 -6.21
C LEU A 66 7.84 10.68 -6.42
N LYS A 67 6.88 11.45 -5.90
CA LYS A 67 6.89 12.91 -5.94
C LYS A 67 8.08 13.48 -5.17
N GLN A 68 8.36 12.96 -3.97
CA GLN A 68 9.52 13.35 -3.16
C GLN A 68 10.86 13.05 -3.84
N ALA A 69 10.92 11.97 -4.64
CA ALA A 69 12.08 11.63 -5.45
C ALA A 69 12.19 12.45 -6.77
N GLY A 70 11.28 13.39 -7.01
CA GLY A 70 11.31 14.30 -8.16
C GLY A 70 10.65 13.74 -9.43
N ALA A 71 9.83 12.70 -9.34
CA ALA A 71 9.00 12.26 -10.47
C ALA A 71 7.76 13.15 -10.62
N ARG A 72 7.28 13.31 -11.86
CA ARG A 72 5.95 13.80 -12.16
C ARG A 72 4.96 12.65 -11.99
N VAL A 73 4.27 12.64 -10.87
CA VAL A 73 3.31 11.59 -10.52
C VAL A 73 1.96 11.86 -11.17
N ILE A 74 1.32 10.82 -11.69
CA ILE A 74 -0.06 10.81 -12.17
C ILE A 74 -0.78 9.68 -11.42
N ALA A 75 -2.00 9.93 -10.96
CA ALA A 75 -2.85 8.91 -10.36
C ALA A 75 -3.96 8.47 -11.33
N THR A 76 -4.39 7.22 -11.21
CA THR A 76 -5.70 6.77 -11.76
C THR A 76 -6.59 6.41 -10.58
N GLU A 77 -7.88 6.74 -10.63
CA GLU A 77 -8.80 6.45 -9.53
C GLU A 77 -10.23 6.24 -10.01
N ILE A 78 -10.94 5.36 -9.31
CA ILE A 78 -12.37 5.11 -9.46
C ILE A 78 -13.18 5.80 -8.35
N ASP A 79 -12.58 6.05 -7.19
CA ASP A 79 -13.24 6.72 -6.07
C ASP A 79 -13.06 8.25 -6.19
N PRO A 80 -14.14 9.04 -6.33
CA PRO A 80 -14.04 10.49 -6.49
C PRO A 80 -13.46 11.20 -5.27
N ILE A 81 -13.59 10.64 -4.06
CA ILE A 81 -12.99 11.20 -2.84
C ILE A 81 -11.47 11.05 -2.91
N CYS A 82 -10.99 9.87 -3.28
CA CYS A 82 -9.56 9.59 -3.43
C CYS A 82 -8.96 10.41 -4.59
N ALA A 83 -9.65 10.49 -5.72
CA ALA A 83 -9.25 11.33 -6.85
C ALA A 83 -9.13 12.81 -6.45
N LEU A 84 -10.12 13.36 -5.73
CA LEU A 84 -10.06 14.73 -5.25
C LEU A 84 -8.89 14.95 -4.27
N GLN A 85 -8.58 13.98 -3.40
CA GLN A 85 -7.40 14.04 -2.53
C GLN A 85 -6.10 14.09 -3.33
N ALA A 86 -5.96 13.31 -4.41
CA ALA A 86 -4.79 13.36 -5.29
C ALA A 86 -4.62 14.75 -5.93
N LEU A 87 -5.73 15.31 -6.43
CA LEU A 87 -5.73 16.65 -7.02
C LEU A 87 -5.36 17.74 -5.99
N MET A 88 -5.82 17.63 -4.74
CA MET A 88 -5.45 18.56 -3.66
C MET A 88 -3.95 18.47 -3.31
N GLU A 89 -3.32 17.33 -3.56
CA GLU A 89 -1.87 17.14 -3.43
C GLU A 89 -1.10 17.55 -4.72
N GLY A 90 -1.77 18.16 -5.70
CA GLY A 90 -1.16 18.59 -6.96
C GLY A 90 -0.75 17.42 -7.87
N ILE A 91 -1.42 16.27 -7.74
CA ILE A 91 -1.19 15.09 -8.58
C ILE A 91 -2.35 15.01 -9.59
N PRO A 92 -2.07 15.11 -10.91
CA PRO A 92 -3.08 14.90 -11.93
C PRO A 92 -3.74 13.53 -11.82
N VAL A 93 -5.06 13.49 -12.02
CA VAL A 93 -5.83 12.25 -12.09
C VAL A 93 -6.29 12.05 -13.53
N LEU A 94 -5.82 10.98 -14.16
CA LEU A 94 -6.12 10.63 -15.56
C LEU A 94 -6.48 9.15 -15.67
N THR A 95 -7.00 8.74 -16.83
CA THR A 95 -7.13 7.30 -17.11
C THR A 95 -5.76 6.71 -17.47
N LEU A 96 -5.62 5.38 -17.38
CA LEU A 96 -4.36 4.74 -17.76
C LEU A 96 -4.08 4.95 -19.25
N GLU A 97 -5.14 4.90 -20.05
CA GLU A 97 -5.14 5.06 -21.49
C GLU A 97 -4.59 6.41 -21.94
N ASP A 98 -4.83 7.48 -21.18
CA ASP A 98 -4.31 8.82 -21.47
C ASP A 98 -2.77 8.92 -21.36
N VAL A 99 -2.14 8.03 -20.59
CA VAL A 99 -0.74 8.19 -20.15
C VAL A 99 0.15 6.98 -20.43
N VAL A 100 -0.41 5.87 -20.92
CA VAL A 100 0.27 4.57 -21.07
C VAL A 100 1.52 4.63 -21.95
N SER A 101 1.54 5.47 -22.97
CA SER A 101 2.68 5.62 -23.88
C SER A 101 3.74 6.62 -23.38
N GLU A 102 3.37 7.47 -22.43
CA GLU A 102 4.22 8.56 -21.92
C GLU A 102 4.92 8.23 -20.61
N ALA A 103 4.37 7.35 -19.78
CA ALA A 103 4.92 7.11 -18.45
C ALA A 103 6.12 6.14 -18.45
N ASP A 104 7.05 6.37 -17.53
CA ASP A 104 8.28 5.59 -17.36
C ASP A 104 8.12 4.48 -16.32
N ILE A 105 7.30 4.72 -15.29
CA ILE A 105 7.11 3.82 -14.15
C ILE A 105 5.61 3.67 -13.92
N PHE A 106 5.13 2.44 -13.80
CA PHE A 106 3.75 2.10 -13.49
C PHE A 106 3.70 1.25 -12.22
N VAL A 107 2.93 1.70 -11.24
CA VAL A 107 2.76 1.05 -9.95
C VAL A 107 1.28 0.75 -9.73
N THR A 108 0.92 -0.52 -9.52
CA THR A 108 -0.44 -0.91 -9.14
C THR A 108 -0.57 -1.16 -7.64
N THR A 109 -1.63 -0.63 -7.02
CA THR A 109 -1.79 -0.55 -5.56
C THR A 109 -3.23 -0.81 -5.07
N THR A 110 -4.12 -1.29 -5.94
CA THR A 110 -5.58 -1.23 -5.69
C THR A 110 -6.13 -2.40 -4.88
N GLY A 111 -5.44 -3.54 -4.86
CA GLY A 111 -6.01 -4.79 -4.37
C GLY A 111 -7.15 -5.33 -5.25
N ASN A 112 -7.31 -4.81 -6.48
CA ASN A 112 -8.29 -5.25 -7.46
C ASN A 112 -7.60 -6.13 -8.52
N LYS A 113 -8.18 -6.27 -9.73
CA LYS A 113 -7.63 -7.09 -10.82
C LYS A 113 -7.78 -6.40 -12.16
N ASN A 114 -6.96 -6.80 -13.12
CA ASN A 114 -7.05 -6.40 -14.52
C ASN A 114 -6.85 -4.88 -14.75
N LEU A 115 -5.88 -4.29 -14.06
CA LEU A 115 -5.57 -2.86 -14.22
C LEU A 115 -4.66 -2.65 -15.43
N ILE A 116 -3.50 -3.28 -15.42
CA ILE A 116 -2.51 -3.15 -16.50
C ILE A 116 -2.55 -4.43 -17.34
N MET A 117 -3.43 -4.41 -18.33
CA MET A 117 -3.62 -5.47 -19.31
C MET A 117 -2.51 -5.52 -20.36
N ILE A 118 -2.38 -6.66 -21.04
CA ILE A 118 -1.42 -6.84 -22.14
C ILE A 118 -1.53 -5.76 -23.24
N HIS A 119 -2.73 -5.29 -23.54
CA HIS A 119 -2.93 -4.24 -24.54
C HIS A 119 -2.43 -2.86 -24.08
N HIS A 120 -2.37 -2.59 -22.77
CA HIS A 120 -1.70 -1.42 -22.22
C HIS A 120 -0.17 -1.58 -22.34
N MET A 121 0.35 -2.73 -21.91
CA MET A 121 1.79 -3.01 -21.90
C MET A 121 2.44 -2.88 -23.28
N LYS A 122 1.74 -3.26 -24.35
CA LYS A 122 2.20 -3.09 -25.73
C LYS A 122 2.38 -1.63 -26.17
N GLN A 123 1.67 -0.70 -25.53
CA GLN A 123 1.69 0.73 -25.87
C GLN A 123 2.76 1.50 -25.10
N MET A 124 3.37 0.86 -24.08
CA MET A 124 4.39 1.49 -23.26
C MET A 124 5.68 1.76 -24.06
N LYS A 125 6.38 2.83 -23.68
CA LYS A 125 7.70 3.13 -24.23
C LYS A 125 8.71 2.03 -23.90
N ASN A 126 9.79 1.96 -24.68
CA ASN A 126 10.85 1.01 -24.43
C ASN A 126 11.47 1.17 -23.03
N ASN A 127 11.62 0.05 -22.33
CA ASN A 127 12.09 -0.10 -20.96
C ASN A 127 11.21 0.57 -19.88
N ALA A 128 9.92 0.85 -20.15
CA ALA A 128 9.00 1.25 -19.09
C ALA A 128 8.96 0.18 -17.98
N ILE A 129 8.94 0.61 -16.72
CA ILE A 129 8.94 -0.26 -15.55
C ILE A 129 7.49 -0.46 -15.11
N VAL A 130 7.08 -1.72 -14.94
CA VAL A 130 5.74 -2.11 -14.48
C VAL A 130 5.88 -2.96 -13.22
N CYS A 131 5.24 -2.53 -12.14
CA CYS A 131 5.32 -3.25 -10.86
C CYS A 131 4.02 -3.18 -10.08
N ASN A 132 3.82 -4.19 -9.23
CA ASN A 132 2.68 -4.30 -8.33
C ASN A 132 3.18 -4.23 -6.87
N ILE A 133 2.53 -3.42 -6.06
CA ILE A 133 2.75 -3.37 -4.60
C ILE A 133 1.42 -3.51 -3.83
N GLY A 134 0.32 -3.77 -4.54
CA GLY A 134 -1.01 -4.03 -3.99
C GLY A 134 -1.18 -5.48 -3.55
N HIS A 135 -1.93 -6.29 -4.30
CA HIS A 135 -2.23 -7.68 -3.90
C HIS A 135 -2.00 -8.69 -5.03
N PHE A 136 -1.55 -9.89 -4.66
CA PHE A 136 -1.35 -11.04 -5.55
C PHE A 136 -0.57 -10.72 -6.84
N ASP A 137 -0.94 -11.34 -7.96
CA ASP A 137 -0.29 -11.32 -9.28
C ASP A 137 -1.26 -10.95 -10.42
N ASN A 138 -2.43 -10.38 -10.10
CA ASN A 138 -3.52 -10.16 -11.05
C ASN A 138 -3.94 -8.70 -11.24
N GLU A 139 -3.25 -7.75 -10.60
CA GLU A 139 -3.38 -6.33 -10.96
C GLU A 139 -2.74 -6.05 -12.34
N ILE A 140 -1.64 -6.74 -12.63
CA ILE A 140 -0.97 -6.76 -13.94
C ILE A 140 -1.30 -8.07 -14.63
N ASP A 141 -1.59 -8.03 -15.93
CA ASP A 141 -1.88 -9.21 -16.74
C ASP A 141 -0.60 -9.95 -17.14
N VAL A 142 0.10 -10.50 -16.14
CA VAL A 142 1.34 -11.27 -16.35
C VAL A 142 1.06 -12.54 -17.16
N HIS A 143 -0.09 -13.18 -16.96
CA HIS A 143 -0.48 -14.35 -17.75
C HIS A 143 -0.68 -14.01 -19.24
N GLY A 144 -1.35 -12.89 -19.54
CA GLY A 144 -1.46 -12.38 -20.90
C GLY A 144 -0.12 -12.03 -21.53
N LEU A 145 0.86 -11.61 -20.71
CA LEU A 145 2.24 -11.39 -21.13
C LEU A 145 2.97 -12.70 -21.41
N GLU A 146 2.88 -13.70 -20.54
CA GLU A 146 3.50 -15.02 -20.69
C GLU A 146 3.03 -15.77 -21.93
N THR A 147 1.75 -15.62 -22.26
CA THR A 147 1.11 -16.32 -23.38
C THR A 147 1.13 -15.51 -24.68
N TYR A 148 1.73 -14.31 -24.67
CA TYR A 148 1.73 -13.43 -25.82
C TYR A 148 2.58 -13.99 -26.98
N PRO A 149 2.02 -14.14 -28.20
CA PRO A 149 2.74 -14.74 -29.32
C PRO A 149 4.05 -14.03 -29.64
N GLY A 150 5.17 -14.78 -29.58
CA GLY A 150 6.49 -14.29 -29.98
C GLY A 150 7.17 -13.36 -28.97
N VAL A 151 6.57 -13.11 -27.80
CA VAL A 151 7.20 -12.34 -26.73
C VAL A 151 8.47 -13.06 -26.24
N LYS A 152 9.49 -12.29 -25.86
CA LYS A 152 10.71 -12.84 -25.26
C LYS A 152 10.92 -12.28 -23.87
N ARG A 153 10.92 -13.17 -22.86
CA ARG A 153 11.35 -12.86 -21.50
C ARG A 153 12.87 -12.97 -21.42
N ILE A 154 13.52 -11.91 -20.95
CA ILE A 154 14.96 -11.85 -20.67
C ILE A 154 15.10 -11.48 -19.21
N THR A 155 15.46 -12.45 -18.37
CA THR A 155 15.76 -12.19 -16.96
C THR A 155 17.08 -11.44 -16.86
N ILE A 156 17.03 -10.20 -16.38
CA ILE A 156 18.21 -9.36 -16.17
C ILE A 156 18.95 -9.82 -14.90
N LYS A 157 18.17 -10.02 -13.84
CA LYS A 157 18.57 -10.58 -12.55
C LYS A 157 17.32 -11.09 -11.83
N PRO A 158 17.43 -11.82 -10.70
CA PRO A 158 16.28 -12.29 -9.95
C PRO A 158 15.25 -11.16 -9.73
N GLN A 159 13.98 -11.43 -10.06
CA GLN A 159 12.83 -10.53 -9.93
C GLN A 159 12.88 -9.27 -10.79
N THR A 160 13.76 -9.22 -11.80
CA THR A 160 13.79 -8.15 -12.81
C THR A 160 13.82 -8.76 -14.20
N ASP A 161 12.68 -8.75 -14.87
CA ASP A 161 12.50 -9.37 -16.18
C ASP A 161 12.17 -8.34 -17.25
N ARG A 162 12.93 -8.36 -18.35
CA ARG A 162 12.64 -7.57 -19.53
C ARG A 162 11.82 -8.40 -20.52
N TRP A 163 10.66 -7.90 -20.90
CA TRP A 163 9.77 -8.55 -21.86
C TRP A 163 9.79 -7.78 -23.18
N VAL A 164 10.21 -8.44 -24.25
CA VAL A 164 10.36 -7.83 -25.58
C VAL A 164 9.18 -8.22 -26.46
N PHE A 165 8.46 -7.24 -26.98
CA PHE A 165 7.35 -7.43 -27.91
C PHE A 165 7.85 -7.54 -29.35
N PRO A 166 7.44 -8.57 -30.12
CA PRO A 166 7.99 -8.83 -31.44
C PRO A 166 7.61 -7.78 -32.48
N GLU A 167 6.46 -7.10 -32.34
CA GLU A 167 5.95 -6.16 -33.35
C GLU A 167 6.72 -4.85 -33.39
N THR A 168 7.17 -4.37 -32.23
CA THR A 168 7.84 -3.08 -32.08
C THR A 168 9.32 -3.22 -31.75
N ASN A 169 9.76 -4.41 -31.31
CA ASN A 169 11.05 -4.64 -30.66
C ASN A 169 11.27 -3.74 -29.41
N ASN A 170 10.23 -3.05 -28.95
CA ASN A 170 10.20 -2.39 -27.65
C ASN A 170 10.05 -3.45 -26.56
N SER A 171 10.35 -3.01 -25.35
CA SER A 171 10.27 -3.87 -24.19
C SER A 171 9.76 -3.13 -22.98
N ILE A 172 9.30 -3.89 -21.99
CA ILE A 172 9.00 -3.39 -20.64
C ILE A 172 9.83 -4.17 -19.63
N ILE A 173 10.01 -3.59 -18.44
CA ILE A 173 10.65 -4.24 -17.30
C ILE A 173 9.55 -4.56 -16.29
N VAL A 174 9.30 -5.84 -16.04
CA VAL A 174 8.35 -6.31 -15.04
C VAL A 174 9.10 -6.72 -13.78
N LEU A 175 8.67 -6.18 -12.65
CA LEU A 175 9.28 -6.47 -11.35
C LEU A 175 8.54 -7.59 -10.63
N ALA A 176 9.32 -8.50 -10.02
CA ALA A 176 8.83 -9.60 -9.19
C ALA A 176 7.68 -10.41 -9.82
N GLU A 177 7.69 -10.58 -11.15
CA GLU A 177 6.65 -11.32 -11.88
C GLU A 177 5.23 -10.78 -11.61
N GLY A 178 5.09 -9.47 -11.38
CA GLY A 178 3.82 -8.82 -11.05
C GLY A 178 3.30 -9.09 -9.63
N ARG A 179 4.11 -9.73 -8.77
CA ARG A 179 3.86 -9.84 -7.33
C ARG A 179 4.39 -8.62 -6.58
N LEU A 180 4.25 -8.63 -5.24
CA LEU A 180 4.67 -7.56 -4.33
C LEU A 180 6.14 -7.17 -4.52
N MET A 181 6.37 -6.09 -5.26
CA MET A 181 7.69 -5.66 -5.71
C MET A 181 8.59 -5.19 -4.56
N ASN A 182 8.03 -4.59 -3.52
CA ASN A 182 8.80 -4.04 -2.41
C ASN A 182 9.40 -5.15 -1.52
N LEU A 183 8.69 -6.28 -1.39
CA LEU A 183 9.22 -7.49 -0.75
C LEU A 183 10.08 -8.31 -1.72
N GLY A 184 9.66 -8.43 -2.99
CA GLY A 184 10.33 -9.29 -3.97
C GLY A 184 11.66 -8.75 -4.51
N CYS A 185 11.78 -7.42 -4.62
CA CYS A 185 12.96 -6.72 -5.14
C CYS A 185 13.80 -6.03 -4.05
N ALA A 186 13.27 -5.92 -2.83
CA ALA A 186 13.96 -5.32 -1.70
C ALA A 186 13.66 -6.10 -0.41
N THR A 187 13.39 -5.40 0.69
CA THR A 187 13.19 -6.03 2.01
C THR A 187 11.85 -5.67 2.65
N GLY A 188 10.91 -5.13 1.86
CA GLY A 188 9.63 -4.65 2.36
C GLY A 188 9.77 -3.45 3.29
N HIS A 189 8.87 -3.35 4.26
CA HIS A 189 8.75 -2.19 5.13
C HIS A 189 9.82 -2.20 6.24
N PRO A 190 10.30 -1.02 6.68
CA PRO A 190 11.35 -0.93 7.69
C PRO A 190 10.83 -1.35 9.07
N SER A 191 11.71 -1.85 9.94
CA SER A 191 11.35 -2.46 11.22
C SER A 191 10.49 -1.56 12.11
N PHE A 192 10.73 -0.24 12.13
CA PHE A 192 9.99 0.67 13.00
C PHE A 192 8.50 0.71 12.67
N VAL A 193 8.13 0.78 11.38
CA VAL A 193 6.71 0.81 11.00
C VAL A 193 6.07 -0.57 11.16
N MET A 194 6.82 -1.65 10.92
CA MET A 194 6.35 -3.01 11.17
C MET A 194 6.17 -3.29 12.67
N SER A 195 6.91 -2.62 13.54
CA SER A 195 6.68 -2.68 14.99
C SER A 195 5.28 -2.19 15.36
N CYS A 196 4.75 -1.15 14.70
CA CYS A 196 3.37 -0.71 14.91
C CYS A 196 2.37 -1.82 14.53
N SER A 197 2.51 -2.39 13.33
CA SER A 197 1.65 -3.46 12.84
C SER A 197 1.72 -4.73 13.68
N PHE A 198 2.93 -5.17 14.03
CA PHE A 198 3.15 -6.41 14.75
C PHE A 198 2.82 -6.29 16.24
N THR A 199 2.89 -5.10 16.82
CA THR A 199 2.33 -4.87 18.15
C THR A 199 0.81 -5.08 18.13
N ASN A 200 0.10 -4.59 17.11
CA ASN A 200 -1.33 -4.88 16.95
C ASN A 200 -1.60 -6.38 16.75
N GLN A 201 -0.77 -7.09 15.98
CA GLN A 201 -0.88 -8.54 15.84
C GLN A 201 -0.72 -9.26 17.19
N VAL A 202 0.28 -8.89 17.99
CA VAL A 202 0.47 -9.46 19.33
C VAL A 202 -0.73 -9.19 20.22
N ILE A 203 -1.28 -7.97 20.20
CA ILE A 203 -2.48 -7.62 20.97
C ILE A 203 -3.69 -8.46 20.53
N ALA A 204 -3.92 -8.58 19.22
CA ALA A 204 -5.01 -9.38 18.68
C ALA A 204 -4.89 -10.87 19.06
N GLN A 205 -3.67 -11.42 19.00
CA GLN A 205 -3.40 -12.80 19.43
C GLN A 205 -3.64 -12.98 20.93
N LEU A 206 -3.15 -12.06 21.76
CA LEU A 206 -3.37 -12.10 23.21
C LEU A 206 -4.87 -12.03 23.55
N GLU A 207 -5.61 -11.18 22.85
CA GLU A 207 -7.04 -10.99 23.05
C GLU A 207 -7.83 -12.26 22.71
N LEU A 208 -7.64 -12.81 21.50
CA LEU A 208 -8.29 -14.06 21.08
C LEU A 208 -7.93 -15.23 22.00
N TRP A 209 -6.65 -15.34 22.38
CA TRP A 209 -6.19 -16.42 23.23
C TRP A 209 -6.76 -16.34 24.64
N LYS A 210 -6.78 -15.16 25.26
CA LYS A 210 -7.31 -14.98 26.62
C LYS A 210 -8.82 -15.24 26.67
N GLU A 211 -9.54 -14.92 25.60
CA GLU A 211 -10.99 -15.01 25.51
C GLU A 211 -11.50 -16.33 24.91
N ARG A 212 -10.60 -17.29 24.63
CA ARG A 212 -10.92 -18.56 23.96
C ARG A 212 -12.01 -19.41 24.65
N GLY A 213 -12.23 -19.21 25.95
CA GLY A 213 -13.22 -19.93 26.76
C GLY A 213 -14.40 -19.09 27.24
N THR A 214 -14.48 -17.80 26.89
CA THR A 214 -15.46 -16.87 27.46
C THR A 214 -16.70 -16.69 26.59
N GLY A 215 -16.64 -17.09 25.32
CA GLY A 215 -17.72 -16.87 24.35
C GLY A 215 -17.83 -15.41 23.86
N LYS A 216 -16.86 -14.54 24.19
CA LYS A 216 -16.84 -13.13 23.77
C LYS A 216 -16.84 -12.93 22.26
N TYR A 217 -16.18 -13.82 21.52
CA TYR A 217 -15.99 -13.70 20.08
C TYR A 217 -16.76 -14.77 19.30
N GLU A 218 -17.68 -14.32 18.47
CA GLU A 218 -18.40 -15.16 17.51
C GLU A 218 -17.60 -15.32 16.21
N LYS A 219 -18.12 -16.11 15.25
CA LYS A 219 -17.56 -16.26 13.89
C LYS A 219 -17.81 -14.98 13.04
N LYS A 220 -17.30 -13.86 13.50
CA LYS A 220 -17.39 -12.51 12.92
C LYS A 220 -15.99 -11.88 12.87
N VAL A 221 -15.89 -10.81 12.09
CA VAL A 221 -14.73 -9.93 12.00
C VAL A 221 -14.90 -8.80 13.00
N TYR A 222 -13.88 -8.59 13.83
CA TYR A 222 -13.79 -7.55 14.84
C TYR A 222 -12.61 -6.62 14.55
N VAL A 223 -12.59 -5.45 15.16
CA VAL A 223 -11.42 -4.55 15.17
C VAL A 223 -10.94 -4.35 16.61
N LEU A 224 -9.66 -4.03 16.79
CA LEU A 224 -9.14 -3.71 18.11
C LEU A 224 -9.80 -2.42 18.65
N PRO A 225 -10.11 -2.35 19.96
CA PRO A 225 -10.67 -1.15 20.55
C PRO A 225 -9.65 0.01 20.54
N LYS A 226 -10.16 1.23 20.40
CA LYS A 226 -9.36 2.46 20.20
C LYS A 226 -8.26 2.68 21.25
N HIS A 227 -8.50 2.36 22.52
CA HIS A 227 -7.49 2.51 23.57
C HIS A 227 -6.25 1.62 23.34
N LEU A 228 -6.39 0.46 22.69
CA LEU A 228 -5.25 -0.40 22.34
C LEU A 228 -4.49 0.17 21.15
N ASP A 229 -5.19 0.77 20.21
CA ASP A 229 -4.59 1.48 19.07
C ASP A 229 -3.74 2.68 19.54
N GLU A 230 -4.29 3.49 20.44
CA GLU A 230 -3.57 4.60 21.09
C GLU A 230 -2.39 4.10 21.93
N LYS A 231 -2.54 2.95 22.60
CA LYS A 231 -1.43 2.31 23.33
C LYS A 231 -0.30 1.92 22.39
N VAL A 232 -0.59 1.36 21.21
CA VAL A 232 0.45 1.07 20.21
C VAL A 232 1.19 2.35 19.84
N ALA A 233 0.49 3.45 19.52
CA ALA A 233 1.14 4.71 19.21
C ALA A 233 2.02 5.21 20.38
N ALA A 234 1.49 5.21 21.60
CA ALA A 234 2.20 5.63 22.82
C ALA A 234 3.54 4.89 23.03
N LEU A 235 3.57 3.58 22.77
CA LEU A 235 4.78 2.75 22.91
C LEU A 235 5.91 3.14 21.95
N HIS A 236 5.59 3.76 20.81
CA HIS A 236 6.57 4.11 19.78
C HIS A 236 7.13 5.54 19.93
N LEU A 237 6.43 6.42 20.66
CA LEU A 237 6.75 7.85 20.74
C LEU A 237 8.08 8.14 21.42
N GLY A 238 8.39 7.42 22.51
CA GLY A 238 9.65 7.60 23.25
C GLY A 238 10.90 7.34 22.39
N LYS A 239 10.83 6.37 21.47
CA LYS A 239 11.94 6.04 20.56
C LYS A 239 12.25 7.16 19.56
N LEU A 240 11.25 8.01 19.26
CA LEU A 240 11.37 9.17 18.38
C LEU A 240 11.60 10.48 19.15
N GLY A 241 11.74 10.42 20.48
CA GLY A 241 11.93 11.60 21.33
C GLY A 241 10.69 12.49 21.47
N ALA A 242 9.51 12.00 21.06
CA ALA A 242 8.27 12.76 21.17
C ALA A 242 7.80 12.84 22.63
N LYS A 243 7.46 14.06 23.08
CA LYS A 243 6.91 14.32 24.42
C LYS A 243 5.44 14.71 24.28
N LEU A 244 4.56 13.90 24.85
CA LEU A 244 3.12 14.14 24.79
C LEU A 244 2.69 15.18 25.82
N THR A 245 1.83 16.11 25.40
CA THR A 245 1.12 17.00 26.32
C THR A 245 0.08 16.19 27.08
N LYS A 246 0.02 16.36 28.40
CA LYS A 246 -1.02 15.75 29.24
C LYS A 246 -2.17 16.72 29.42
N LEU A 247 -3.39 16.29 29.12
CA LEU A 247 -4.59 17.08 29.38
C LEU A 247 -4.74 17.32 30.88
N THR A 248 -5.09 18.54 31.27
CA THR A 248 -5.64 18.78 32.61
C THR A 248 -7.07 18.23 32.68
N PRO A 249 -7.59 17.92 33.88
CA PRO A 249 -8.99 17.48 34.02
C PRO A 249 -9.99 18.47 33.40
N ALA A 250 -9.73 19.78 33.51
CA ALA A 250 -10.57 20.81 32.91
C ALA A 250 -10.56 20.78 31.37
N GLN A 251 -9.40 20.58 30.74
CA GLN A 251 -9.30 20.46 29.28
C GLN A 251 -9.99 19.18 28.78
N ALA A 252 -9.79 18.06 29.47
CA ALA A 252 -10.40 16.78 29.14
C ALA A 252 -11.94 16.86 29.21
N ALA A 253 -12.48 17.46 30.27
CA ALA A 253 -13.90 17.73 30.40
C ALA A 253 -14.44 18.64 29.30
N TYR A 254 -13.69 19.69 28.94
CA TYR A 254 -14.08 20.66 27.91
C TYR A 254 -14.31 20.01 26.53
N ILE A 255 -13.48 19.04 26.15
CA ILE A 255 -13.62 18.31 24.87
C ILE A 255 -14.31 16.95 25.02
N SER A 256 -14.85 16.65 26.21
CA SER A 256 -15.59 15.41 26.51
C SER A 256 -14.81 14.12 26.26
N VAL A 257 -13.55 14.06 26.72
CA VAL A 257 -12.72 12.84 26.69
C VAL A 257 -12.12 12.55 28.07
N PRO A 258 -11.78 11.29 28.40
CA PRO A 258 -10.98 10.99 29.59
C PRO A 258 -9.56 11.56 29.45
N VAL A 259 -8.91 11.87 30.58
CA VAL A 259 -7.52 12.37 30.59
C VAL A 259 -6.56 11.38 29.92
N ASP A 260 -6.80 10.08 30.08
CA ASP A 260 -5.99 9.00 29.51
C ASP A 260 -6.59 8.37 28.24
N GLY A 261 -7.60 9.03 27.65
CA GLY A 261 -8.27 8.59 26.43
C GLY A 261 -9.32 7.47 26.63
N PRO A 262 -9.93 6.96 25.55
CA PRO A 262 -9.68 7.32 24.14
C PRO A 262 -9.97 8.77 23.80
N TYR A 263 -9.14 9.37 22.96
CA TYR A 263 -9.16 10.82 22.68
C TYR A 263 -10.05 11.21 21.49
N LYS A 264 -10.63 10.23 20.79
CA LYS A 264 -11.38 10.44 19.56
C LYS A 264 -12.62 9.55 19.50
N PRO A 265 -13.70 10.01 18.84
CA PRO A 265 -14.91 9.20 18.69
C PRO A 265 -14.66 7.99 17.77
N PRO A 266 -15.50 6.94 17.83
CA PRO A 266 -15.31 5.71 17.06
C PRO A 266 -15.17 5.92 15.55
N GLN A 267 -15.99 6.79 14.96
CA GLN A 267 -16.04 7.08 13.53
C GLN A 267 -14.91 8.00 13.02
N TYR A 268 -14.02 8.44 13.90
CA TYR A 268 -12.94 9.33 13.52
C TYR A 268 -11.95 8.62 12.59
N ARG A 269 -11.69 9.20 11.43
CA ARG A 269 -10.76 8.68 10.42
C ARG A 269 -9.35 9.14 10.75
N TYR A 270 -8.76 8.60 11.83
CA TYR A 270 -7.44 8.96 12.43
C TYR A 270 -7.44 10.10 13.39
#